data_AF-A0A822H1Q4-F1
#
_entry.id   AF-A0A822H1Q4-F1
#
_cell.length_a   1.000
_cell.length_b   1.000
_cell.length_c   1.000
_cell.angle_alpha   90.00
_cell.angle_beta   90.00
_cell.angle_gamma   90.00
#
_symmetry.space_group_name_H-M   'P 1'
#
loop_
_entity.id
_entity.type
_entity.pdbx_description
1 polymer ?
#
loop_
_entity_poly.entity_id
_entity_poly.type
_entity_poly.pdbx_seq_one_letter_code
_entity_poly.pdbx_strand_id
1 'polypeptide(L)'
;MMSKCLRSLLVTIICHCNPANPLQLFEDFKEDMTEDFIQQGNSVEKSLKLCINDIRMQIQQNGFDFNQFLPFPNFEDISDREDNLVNCTVDGNNLLWNDLNSDQLLAADTILQS
;
A
#
# COMPACT_ATOMS: atom_id res chain seq x y z
N MET A 1 9.99 -4.03 -1.00
CA MET A 1 10.11 -3.96 -2.47
C MET A 1 9.63 -5.24 -3.16
N MET A 2 9.97 -6.43 -2.65
CA MET A 2 9.62 -7.71 -3.30
C MET A 2 8.10 -7.98 -3.33
N SER A 3 7.37 -7.66 -2.25
CA SER A 3 5.92 -7.88 -2.12
C SER A 3 5.08 -7.22 -3.22
N LYS A 4 5.40 -5.97 -3.58
CA LYS A 4 4.71 -5.24 -4.67
C LYS A 4 4.91 -5.93 -6.02
N CYS A 5 6.15 -6.33 -6.32
CA CYS A 5 6.44 -7.04 -7.56
C CYS A 5 5.70 -8.39 -7.62
N LEU A 6 5.59 -9.09 -6.49
CA LEU A 6 4.85 -10.34 -6.39
C LEU A 6 3.35 -10.14 -6.64
N ARG A 7 2.74 -9.08 -6.10
CA ARG A 7 1.35 -8.70 -6.41
C ARG A 7 1.15 -8.43 -7.90
N SER A 8 2.04 -7.67 -8.54
CA SER A 8 1.96 -7.40 -9.98
C SER A 8 2.17 -8.65 -10.84
N LEU A 9 3.05 -9.56 -10.42
CA LEU A 9 3.23 -10.85 -11.09
C LEU A 9 1.96 -11.70 -10.98
N LEU A 10 1.35 -11.78 -9.80
CA LEU A 10 0.09 -12.48 -9.60
C LEU A 10 -0.99 -11.92 -10.54
N VAL A 11 -1.15 -10.60 -10.58
CA VAL A 11 -2.12 -9.93 -11.48
C VAL A 11 -1.86 -10.32 -12.94
N THR A 12 -0.60 -10.27 -13.37
CA THR A 12 -0.22 -10.64 -14.75
C THR A 12 -0.62 -12.09 -15.07
N ILE A 13 -0.35 -13.03 -14.16
CA ILE A 13 -0.71 -14.43 -14.32
C ILE A 13 -2.24 -14.58 -14.39
N ILE A 14 -2.96 -13.94 -13.46
CA ILE A 14 -4.42 -14.02 -13.40
C ILE A 14 -5.06 -13.47 -14.69
N CYS A 15 -4.65 -12.29 -15.13
CA CYS A 15 -5.25 -11.60 -16.29
C CYS A 15 -4.89 -12.25 -17.63
N HIS A 16 -3.67 -12.80 -17.78
CA HIS A 16 -3.16 -13.21 -19.10
C HIS A 16 -2.88 -14.71 -19.24
N CYS A 17 -2.73 -15.45 -18.15
CA CYS A 17 -2.39 -16.87 -18.19
C CYS A 17 -3.54 -17.78 -17.76
N ASN A 18 -4.65 -17.22 -17.25
CA ASN A 18 -5.85 -17.94 -16.82
C ASN A 18 -5.52 -19.20 -15.98
N PRO A 19 -4.91 -19.03 -14.79
CA PRO A 19 -4.49 -20.15 -13.97
C PRO A 19 -5.69 -21.00 -13.54
N ALA A 20 -5.49 -22.30 -13.39
CA ALA A 20 -6.57 -23.24 -13.04
C ALA A 20 -7.21 -22.94 -11.68
N ASN A 21 -6.46 -22.36 -10.73
CA ASN A 21 -6.97 -21.94 -9.43
C ASN A 21 -6.30 -20.63 -8.95
N PRO A 22 -6.83 -19.46 -9.36
CA PRO A 22 -6.31 -18.15 -8.95
C PRO A 22 -6.32 -17.94 -7.44
N LEU A 23 -7.33 -18.48 -6.75
CA LEU A 23 -7.49 -18.32 -5.30
C LEU A 23 -6.41 -19.07 -4.53
N GLN A 24 -6.14 -20.33 -4.89
CA GLN A 24 -5.05 -21.09 -4.26
C GLN A 24 -3.71 -20.39 -4.45
N LEU A 25 -3.45 -19.88 -5.67
CA LEU A 25 -2.22 -19.16 -5.96
C LEU A 25 -2.08 -17.90 -5.10
N PHE A 26 -3.17 -17.17 -4.87
CA PHE A 26 -3.15 -16.05 -3.93
C PHE A 26 -2.85 -16.52 -2.50
N GLU A 27 -3.52 -17.56 -2.02
CA GLU A 27 -3.35 -18.09 -0.66
C GLU A 27 -1.93 -18.59 -0.38
N ASP A 28 -1.28 -19.21 -1.37
CA ASP A 28 0.09 -19.73 -1.24
C ASP A 28 1.14 -18.62 -1.06
N PHE A 29 0.87 -17.42 -1.57
CA PHE A 29 1.83 -16.30 -1.59
C PHE A 29 1.35 -15.07 -0.80
N LYS A 30 0.20 -15.15 -0.12
CA LYS A 30 -0.40 -13.98 0.57
C LYS A 30 0.51 -13.39 1.65
N GLU A 31 1.30 -14.22 2.34
CA GLU A 31 2.21 -13.76 3.39
C GLU A 31 3.33 -12.90 2.78
N ASP A 32 3.97 -13.38 1.71
CA ASP A 32 4.99 -12.63 0.97
C ASP A 32 4.43 -11.34 0.34
N MET A 33 3.19 -11.40 -0.16
CA MET A 33 2.50 -10.25 -0.75
C MET A 33 2.05 -9.20 0.26
N THR A 34 1.98 -9.52 1.55
CA THR A 34 1.56 -8.57 2.60
C THR A 34 2.72 -8.02 3.42
N GLU A 35 3.92 -8.58 3.25
CA GLU A 35 5.11 -8.24 4.03
C GLU A 35 5.42 -6.74 4.05
N ASP A 36 5.34 -6.04 2.92
CA ASP A 36 5.60 -4.60 2.86
C ASP A 36 4.58 -3.76 3.63
N PHE A 37 3.31 -4.18 3.70
CA PHE A 37 2.29 -3.53 4.52
C PHE A 37 2.48 -3.81 6.01
N ILE A 38 2.91 -5.03 6.37
CA ILE A 38 3.23 -5.40 7.75
C ILE A 38 4.44 -4.60 8.25
N GLN A 39 5.47 -4.45 7.41
CA GLN A 39 6.67 -3.64 7.71
C GLN A 39 6.36 -2.16 7.93
N GLN A 40 5.23 -1.66 7.41
CA GLN A 40 4.74 -0.30 7.67
C GLN A 40 4.01 -0.16 9.02
N GLY A 41 3.92 -1.22 9.82
CA GLY A 41 3.27 -1.22 11.13
C GLY A 41 1.78 -1.56 11.11
N ASN A 42 1.23 -1.98 9.97
CA ASN A 42 -0.17 -2.39 9.88
C ASN A 42 -0.41 -3.76 10.54
N SER A 43 -1.61 -3.99 11.06
CA SER A 43 -2.03 -5.33 11.51
C SER A 43 -2.06 -6.32 10.32
N VAL A 44 -2.01 -7.61 10.61
CA VAL A 44 -2.11 -8.67 9.56
C VAL A 44 -3.41 -8.54 8.77
N GLU A 45 -4.52 -8.26 9.45
CA GLU A 45 -5.82 -8.09 8.81
C GLU A 45 -5.86 -6.85 7.89
N LYS A 46 -5.34 -5.71 8.37
CA LYS A 46 -5.26 -4.48 7.58
C LYS A 46 -4.33 -4.65 6.38
N SER A 47 -3.19 -5.33 6.57
CA SER A 47 -2.23 -5.64 5.52
C SER A 47 -2.84 -6.51 4.42
N LEU A 48 -3.63 -7.52 4.81
CA LEU A 48 -4.34 -8.37 3.86
C LEU A 48 -5.39 -7.57 3.05
N LYS A 49 -6.16 -6.70 3.71
CA LYS A 49 -7.12 -5.81 3.04
C LYS A 49 -6.44 -4.88 2.03
N LEU A 50 -5.31 -4.26 2.42
CA LEU A 50 -4.51 -3.40 1.54
C LEU A 50 -3.95 -4.17 0.34
N CYS A 51 -3.44 -5.38 0.57
CA CYS A 51 -2.96 -6.26 -0.50
C CYS A 51 -4.06 -6.61 -1.50
N ILE A 52 -5.24 -7.03 -1.01
CA ILE A 52 -6.37 -7.35 -1.89
C ILE A 52 -6.82 -6.11 -2.67
N ASN A 53 -6.83 -4.94 -2.04
CA ASN A 53 -7.19 -3.70 -2.72
C ASN A 53 -6.19 -3.31 -3.81
N ASP A 54 -4.88 -3.46 -3.56
CA ASP A 54 -3.83 -3.22 -4.55
C ASP A 54 -3.97 -4.14 -5.77
N ILE A 55 -4.22 -5.43 -5.54
CA ILE A 55 -4.48 -6.41 -6.60
C ILE A 55 -5.76 -6.04 -7.37
N ARG A 56 -6.83 -5.65 -6.68
CA ARG A 56 -8.10 -5.23 -7.29
C ARG A 56 -7.92 -4.04 -8.22
N MET A 57 -7.22 -3.00 -7.76
CA MET A 57 -6.91 -1.82 -8.59
C MET A 57 -6.11 -2.21 -9.83
N GLN A 58 -5.10 -3.07 -9.69
CA GLN A 58 -4.28 -3.51 -10.83
C GLN A 58 -5.09 -4.35 -11.83
N ILE A 59 -5.97 -5.26 -11.38
CA ILE A 59 -6.85 -6.04 -12.27
C ILE A 59 -7.82 -5.12 -13.04
N GLN A 60 -8.41 -4.14 -12.36
CA GLN A 60 -9.30 -3.15 -12.98
C GLN A 60 -8.58 -2.27 -14.00
N GLN A 61 -7.33 -1.88 -13.73
CA GLN A 61 -6.48 -1.17 -14.69
C GLN A 61 -6.18 -1.98 -15.95
N ASN A 62 -6.18 -3.32 -15.85
CA ASN A 62 -6.07 -4.22 -17.00
C ASN A 62 -7.40 -4.46 -17.72
N GLY A 63 -8.50 -3.84 -17.26
CA GLY A 63 -9.82 -3.93 -17.89
C GLY A 63 -10.61 -5.19 -17.55
N PHE A 64 -10.18 -5.95 -16.54
CA PHE A 64 -10.90 -7.15 -16.08
C PHE A 64 -11.68 -6.88 -14.78
N ASP A 65 -12.69 -7.71 -14.53
CA ASP A 65 -13.43 -7.68 -13.27
C ASP A 65 -12.74 -8.58 -12.23
N PHE A 66 -12.31 -7.98 -11.12
CA PHE A 66 -11.67 -8.65 -9.99
C PHE A 66 -12.46 -9.87 -9.49
N ASN A 67 -13.79 -9.74 -9.43
CA ASN A 67 -14.65 -10.79 -8.88
C ASN A 67 -14.70 -12.05 -9.75
N GLN A 68 -14.23 -11.98 -11.00
CA GLN A 68 -14.11 -13.14 -11.89
C GLN A 68 -12.99 -14.08 -11.45
N PHE A 69 -11.99 -13.58 -10.73
CA PHE A 69 -10.81 -14.36 -10.33
C PHE A 69 -10.74 -14.59 -8.83
N LEU A 70 -11.05 -13.56 -8.04
CA LEU A 70 -10.91 -13.56 -6.60
C LEU A 70 -12.20 -13.00 -5.97
N PRO A 71 -13.15 -13.85 -5.55
CA PRO A 71 -14.45 -13.41 -5.05
C PRO A 71 -14.37 -12.98 -3.58
N PHE A 72 -13.44 -12.09 -3.24
CA PHE A 72 -13.39 -11.49 -1.91
C PHE A 72 -14.48 -10.43 -1.77
N PRO A 73 -15.09 -10.28 -0.58
CA PRO A 73 -16.00 -9.17 -0.34
C PRO A 73 -15.30 -7.84 -0.66
N ASN A 74 -16.08 -6.88 -1.14
CA ASN A 74 -15.62 -5.50 -1.14
C ASN A 74 -15.44 -5.13 0.32
N PHE A 75 -14.19 -5.03 0.76
CA PHE A 75 -13.87 -4.29 1.97
C PHE A 75 -14.39 -2.88 1.72
N GLU A 76 -15.49 -2.51 2.38
CA GLU A 76 -15.93 -1.12 2.47
C GLU A 76 -14.70 -0.28 2.79
N ASP A 77 -14.62 0.90 2.15
CA ASP A 77 -13.46 1.79 2.19
C ASP A 77 -12.70 1.62 3.49
N ILE A 78 -11.41 1.33 3.38
CA ILE A 78 -10.47 1.46 4.50
C ILE A 78 -10.40 2.97 4.79
N SER A 79 -11.51 3.51 5.28
CA SER A 79 -11.65 4.80 5.90
C SER A 79 -10.80 4.66 7.14
N ASP A 80 -9.66 5.32 7.10
CA ASP A 80 -8.65 5.43 8.14
C ASP A 80 -9.23 5.97 9.44
N ARG A 81 -10.08 5.20 10.13
CA ARG A 81 -10.35 5.40 11.54
C ARG A 81 -9.36 4.57 12.33
N GLU A 82 -8.26 5.27 12.59
CA GLU A 82 -7.23 5.02 13.59
C GLU A 82 -6.14 4.02 13.20
N ASP A 83 -5.19 4.53 12.41
CA ASP A 83 -3.78 4.50 12.79
C ASP A 83 -3.13 5.75 12.21
N ASN A 84 -3.00 6.80 13.02
CA ASN A 84 -2.16 7.98 12.82
C ASN A 84 -1.83 8.32 11.36
N LEU A 85 -2.83 8.80 10.62
CA LEU A 85 -2.58 9.77 9.57
C LEU A 85 -1.86 10.94 10.24
N VAL A 86 -0.53 10.92 10.21
CA VAL A 86 0.22 12.16 10.09
C VAL A 86 -0.28 12.74 8.79
N ASN A 87 -1.27 13.61 8.92
CA ASN A 87 -1.75 14.46 7.86
C ASN A 87 -0.52 15.21 7.33
N CYS A 88 0.09 14.71 6.27
CA CYS A 88 0.93 15.51 5.40
C CYS A 88 0.02 16.41 4.54
N THR A 89 -0.95 17.07 5.17
CA THR A 89 -1.48 18.33 4.66
C THR A 89 -0.33 19.32 4.75
N VAL A 90 0.05 19.86 3.61
CA VAL A 90 0.99 20.97 3.47
C VAL A 90 0.34 22.23 4.06
N ASP A 91 0.22 22.23 5.39
CA ASP A 91 -0.09 23.37 6.26
C ASP A 91 0.91 23.39 7.43
N GLY A 92 2.13 22.91 7.14
CA GLY A 92 3.19 22.62 8.10
C GLY A 92 4.22 23.73 8.31
N ASN A 93 3.85 25.00 8.12
CA ASN A 93 4.84 26.08 8.22
C ASN A 93 5.10 26.60 9.65
N ASN A 94 4.47 26.08 10.70
CA ASN A 94 4.72 26.58 12.06
C ASN A 94 5.02 25.52 13.12
N LEU A 95 4.54 24.28 13.00
CA LEU A 95 4.80 23.25 14.02
C LEU A 95 6.16 22.56 13.80
N LEU A 96 6.50 22.25 12.54
CA LEU A 96 7.75 21.55 12.22
C LEU A 96 9.01 22.38 12.49
N TRP A 97 8.96 23.70 12.31
CA TRP A 97 10.10 24.61 12.52
C TRP A 97 10.50 24.75 14.00
N ASN A 98 9.54 24.63 14.91
CA ASN A 98 9.80 24.76 16.34
C ASN A 98 10.39 23.50 16.98
N ASP A 99 10.32 22.36 16.27
CA ASP A 99 10.83 21.06 16.73
C ASP A 99 12.23 20.72 16.16
N LEU A 100 12.81 21.60 15.32
CA LEU A 100 14.15 21.40 14.77
C LEU A 100 15.23 21.65 15.82
N ASN A 101 16.22 20.76 15.87
CA ASN A 101 17.44 21.01 16.65
C ASN A 101 18.36 22.02 15.93
N SER A 102 19.40 22.49 16.63
CA SER A 102 20.29 23.54 16.14
C SER A 102 20.97 23.20 14.80
N ASP A 103 21.34 21.94 14.59
CA ASP A 103 22.01 21.49 13.37
C ASP A 103 21.02 21.42 12.19
N GLN A 104 19.79 20.98 12.45
CA GLN A 104 18.73 20.90 11.46
C GLN A 104 18.25 22.29 11.03
N LEU A 105 18.14 23.23 11.96
CA LEU A 105 17.77 24.61 11.67
C LEU A 105 18.82 25.27 10.76
N LEU A 106 20.11 25.10 11.07
CA LEU A 106 21.21 25.63 10.26
C LEU A 106 21.20 25.06 8.84
N ALA A 107 20.96 23.76 8.70
CA ALA A 107 20.86 23.12 7.39
C ALA A 107 19.67 23.66 6.59
N ALA A 108 18.50 23.82 7.22
CA ALA A 108 17.30 24.35 6.59
C ALA A 108 17.51 25.81 6.11
N ASP A 109 18.08 26.67 6.97
CA ASP A 109 18.39 28.06 6.63
C ASP A 109 19.39 28.16 5.46
N THR A 110 20.39 27.29 5.43
CA THR A 110 21.39 27.26 4.36
C THR A 110 20.76 26.93 3.00
N ILE A 111 19.82 25.98 2.96
CA ILE A 111 19.13 25.56 1.74
C ILE A 111 18.14 26.63 1.25
N LEU A 112 17.47 27.33 2.17
CA LEU A 112 16.51 28.37 1.81
C LEU A 112 17.17 29.68 1.35
N GLN A 113 18.44 29.89 1.70
CA GLN A 113 19.23 31.07 1.29
C GLN A 113 20.08 30.83 0.03
N SER A 114 20.09 29.62 -0.54
CA SER A 114 20.79 29.26 -1.78
C SER A 114 19.89 29.31 -3.01
#